data_AF-A0ABD1ZJD1-F1
#
_entry.id   AF-A0ABD1ZJD1-F1
#
_cell.length_a   1.000
_cell.length_b   1.000
_cell.length_c   1.000
_cell.angle_alpha   90.00
_cell.angle_beta   90.00
_cell.angle_gamma   90.00
#
_symmetry.space_group_name_H-M   'P 1'
#
loop_
_entity.id
_entity.type
_entity.pdbx_description
1 polymer ?
#
loop_
_entity_poly.entity_id
_entity_poly.type
_entity_poly.pdbx_seq_one_letter_code
_entity_poly.pdbx_strand_id
1 'polypeptide(L)'
;MSRTGTWRQNCYSHRHRTGSGVKPPGAVKKKAYFDHSHGKFSSVIFRDLGAQESEGCFSWFHVELPRSNQKLTLVAQYLIDILCPPLKLQEILALVSNGPYCGSIDGALVFRVNSAGPTTSHFTHKIAALVTDDRVISVSG
;
A
#
# COMPACT_ATOMS: atom_id res chain seq x y z
N MET A 1 -8.78 -38.00 18.15
CA MET A 1 -10.19 -37.56 18.26
C MET A 1 -10.19 -36.29 19.11
N SER A 2 -9.99 -35.14 18.47
CA SER A 2 -11.05 -34.19 18.06
C SER A 2 -11.38 -33.19 19.17
N ARG A 3 -10.87 -31.97 19.02
CA ARG A 3 -11.54 -30.76 19.52
C ARG A 3 -11.65 -29.76 18.38
N THR A 4 -12.82 -29.80 17.76
CA THR A 4 -13.36 -28.78 16.88
C THR A 4 -13.49 -27.47 17.65
N GLY A 5 -12.76 -26.44 17.24
CA GLY A 5 -12.88 -25.06 17.74
C GLY A 5 -13.39 -24.16 16.64
N THR A 6 -14.70 -24.06 16.52
CA THR A 6 -15.42 -23.19 15.59
C THR A 6 -15.34 -21.75 16.09
N TRP A 7 -14.49 -20.91 15.49
CA TRP A 7 -14.50 -19.46 15.73
C TRP A 7 -15.31 -18.76 14.64
N ARG A 8 -16.62 -18.74 14.84
CA ARG A 8 -17.54 -17.74 14.27
C ARG A 8 -17.79 -16.68 15.33
N GLN A 9 -17.48 -15.41 15.03
CA GLN A 9 -18.01 -14.14 15.56
C GLN A 9 -16.92 -13.07 15.31
N ASN A 10 -17.16 -11.87 14.79
CA ASN A 10 -18.38 -11.11 14.61
C ASN A 10 -18.14 -10.05 13.52
N CYS A 11 -19.03 -9.98 12.54
CA CYS A 11 -19.16 -8.82 11.66
C CYS A 11 -19.88 -7.72 12.45
N TYR A 12 -19.16 -6.72 12.97
CA TYR A 12 -19.76 -5.48 13.44
C TYR A 12 -19.56 -4.38 12.40
N SER A 13 -20.64 -4.12 11.66
CA SER A 13 -20.85 -2.91 10.88
C SER A 13 -21.01 -1.73 11.86
N HIS A 14 -19.97 -0.91 12.03
CA HIS A 14 -20.13 0.42 12.61
C HIS A 14 -20.43 1.43 11.50
N ARG A 15 -21.72 1.70 11.32
CA ARG A 15 -22.27 2.79 10.51
C ARG A 15 -22.30 4.03 11.40
N HIS A 16 -21.34 4.94 11.24
CA HIS A 16 -21.48 6.31 11.73
C HIS A 16 -22.12 7.16 10.63
N ARG A 17 -23.22 7.85 10.98
CA ARG A 17 -23.94 8.77 10.11
C ARG A 17 -24.23 10.04 10.91
N THR A 18 -23.47 11.11 10.67
CA THR A 18 -23.89 12.53 10.76
C THR A 18 -22.76 13.43 10.23
N GLY A 19 -23.12 14.42 9.40
CA GLY A 19 -22.24 15.51 8.95
C GLY A 19 -21.81 15.43 7.48
N SER A 20 -22.06 16.48 6.70
CA SER A 20 -21.74 16.65 5.27
C SER A 20 -20.23 16.75 4.99
N GLY A 21 -19.46 15.69 5.24
CA GLY A 21 -18.01 15.65 5.06
C GLY A 21 -17.58 14.43 4.25
N VAL A 22 -16.85 14.69 3.17
CA VAL A 22 -15.94 13.81 2.39
C VAL A 22 -16.15 12.30 2.57
N LYS A 23 -16.63 11.63 1.51
CA LYS A 23 -16.60 10.16 1.39
C LYS A 23 -15.20 9.63 1.75
N PRO A 24 -15.04 8.62 2.62
CA PRO A 24 -13.75 7.97 2.78
C PRO A 24 -13.37 7.33 1.43
N PRO A 25 -12.11 7.46 0.98
CA PRO A 25 -11.78 7.28 -0.43
C PRO A 25 -11.74 5.79 -0.81
N GLY A 26 -12.87 5.30 -1.31
CA GLY A 26 -12.96 4.07 -2.11
C GLY A 26 -12.38 4.21 -3.52
N ALA A 27 -11.47 5.17 -3.75
CA ALA A 27 -10.89 5.50 -5.05
C ALA A 27 -9.48 4.92 -5.26
N VAL A 28 -8.95 4.20 -4.26
CA VAL A 28 -7.59 3.66 -4.29
C VAL A 28 -7.63 2.20 -4.70
N LYS A 29 -6.97 1.90 -5.82
CA LYS A 29 -6.83 0.51 -6.28
C LYS A 29 -5.65 -0.12 -5.56
N LYS A 30 -5.91 -1.25 -4.92
CA LYS A 30 -4.89 -2.07 -4.27
C LYS A 30 -4.72 -3.33 -5.10
N LYS A 31 -3.48 -3.66 -5.47
CA LYS A 31 -3.14 -4.94 -6.09
C LYS A 31 -2.07 -5.61 -5.25
N ALA A 32 -2.21 -6.90 -4.99
CA ALA A 32 -1.16 -7.70 -4.38
C ALA A 32 -0.85 -8.85 -5.33
N TYR A 33 0.43 -9.08 -5.54
CA TYR A 33 0.99 -10.17 -6.30
C TYR A 33 1.89 -10.95 -5.38
N PHE A 34 1.91 -12.25 -5.54
CA PHE A 34 2.69 -13.15 -4.72
C PHE A 34 3.39 -14.13 -5.65
N ASP A 35 4.68 -14.38 -5.44
CA ASP A 35 5.45 -15.38 -6.20
C ASP A 35 6.03 -16.47 -5.26
N HIS A 36 5.58 -17.70 -5.46
CA HIS A 36 6.17 -18.92 -4.90
C HIS A 36 7.21 -19.47 -5.88
N SER A 37 8.29 -18.74 -6.18
CA SER A 37 9.48 -19.24 -6.92
C SER A 37 9.26 -19.99 -8.26
N HIS A 38 8.05 -19.97 -8.84
CA HIS A 38 7.64 -20.77 -10.00
C HIS A 38 6.80 -19.95 -11.01
N GLY A 39 6.80 -18.62 -10.90
CA GLY A 39 6.10 -17.74 -11.84
C GLY A 39 4.57 -17.77 -11.71
N LYS A 40 4.05 -18.20 -10.55
CA LYS A 40 2.61 -18.28 -10.28
C LYS A 40 2.19 -17.11 -9.41
N PHE A 41 1.39 -16.22 -9.99
CA PHE A 41 0.79 -15.09 -9.28
C PHE A 41 -0.53 -15.47 -8.62
N SER A 42 -0.70 -15.14 -7.34
CA SER A 42 -1.99 -15.17 -6.66
C SER A 42 -2.35 -13.76 -6.15
N SER A 43 -3.65 -13.46 -6.14
CA SER A 43 -4.16 -12.23 -5.54
C SER A 43 -4.27 -12.41 -4.03
N VAL A 44 -3.51 -11.64 -3.26
CA VAL A 44 -3.55 -11.64 -1.79
C VAL A 44 -4.33 -10.44 -1.27
N ILE A 45 -4.95 -10.56 -0.10
CA ILE A 45 -5.62 -9.42 0.54
C ILE A 45 -4.56 -8.55 1.21
N PHE A 46 -4.59 -7.25 0.92
CA PHE A 46 -3.62 -6.26 1.44
C PHE A 46 -3.46 -6.27 2.98
N ARG A 47 -4.46 -6.76 3.72
CA ARG A 47 -4.43 -6.86 5.19
C ARG A 47 -3.44 -7.94 5.70
N ASP A 48 -3.04 -8.87 4.85
CA ASP A 48 -2.16 -9.99 5.22
C ASP A 48 -0.66 -9.65 5.13
N LEU A 49 -0.32 -8.36 4.91
CA LEU A 49 1.05 -7.85 4.83
C LEU A 49 1.95 -8.18 6.03
N GLY A 50 1.36 -8.43 7.20
CA GLY A 50 2.07 -8.84 8.42
C GLY A 50 1.89 -10.31 8.80
N ALA A 51 1.18 -11.09 7.98
CA ALA A 51 0.78 -12.46 8.31
C ALA A 51 1.45 -13.53 7.42
N GLN A 52 2.14 -13.14 6.34
CA GLN A 52 2.87 -14.07 5.47
C GLN A 52 4.38 -13.93 5.66
N GLU A 53 4.90 -14.65 6.64
CA GLU A 53 6.33 -14.96 6.80
C GLU A 53 6.56 -16.44 6.46
N SER A 54 6.19 -16.89 5.27
CA SER A 54 6.62 -18.21 4.80
C SER A 54 7.97 -18.06 4.11
N GLU A 55 8.99 -18.77 4.59
CA GLU A 55 10.34 -18.78 4.03
C GLU A 55 10.32 -18.94 2.50
N GLY A 56 11.09 -18.09 1.80
CA GLY A 56 11.27 -18.16 0.35
C GLY A 56 10.14 -17.53 -0.50
N CYS A 57 9.26 -16.73 0.10
CA CYS A 57 8.14 -16.11 -0.59
C CYS A 57 8.35 -14.61 -0.81
N PHE A 58 8.03 -14.14 -2.02
CA PHE A 58 8.14 -12.72 -2.37
C PHE A 58 6.77 -12.11 -2.67
N SER A 59 6.48 -10.94 -2.09
CA SER A 59 5.18 -10.28 -2.22
C SER A 59 5.30 -8.87 -2.79
N TRP A 60 4.48 -8.51 -3.79
CA TRP A 60 4.41 -7.16 -4.35
C TRP A 60 3.03 -6.55 -4.17
N PHE A 61 2.96 -5.46 -3.41
CA PHE A 61 1.78 -4.64 -3.22
C PHE A 61 1.87 -3.33 -4.01
N HIS A 62 0.78 -2.95 -4.67
CA HIS A 62 0.64 -1.70 -5.39
C HIS A 62 -0.58 -0.92 -4.89
N VAL A 63 -0.37 0.36 -4.58
CA VAL A 63 -1.38 1.30 -4.14
C VAL A 63 -1.48 2.43 -5.18
N GLU A 64 -2.60 2.49 -5.90
CA GLU A 64 -2.91 3.61 -6.80
C GLU A 64 -3.66 4.68 -6.01
N LEU A 65 -3.01 5.82 -5.75
CA LEU A 65 -3.65 6.97 -5.13
C LEU A 65 -4.57 7.69 -6.14
N PRO A 66 -5.58 8.44 -5.66
CA PRO A 66 -6.45 9.17 -6.54
C PRO A 66 -5.68 10.32 -7.20
N ARG A 67 -5.72 10.40 -8.53
CA ARG A 67 -4.98 11.37 -9.36
C ARG A 67 -5.45 12.82 -9.22
N SER A 68 -6.26 13.15 -8.21
CA SER A 68 -6.65 14.53 -7.93
C SER A 68 -5.52 15.26 -7.20
N ASN A 69 -5.49 16.60 -7.27
CA ASN A 69 -4.49 17.44 -6.60
C ASN A 69 -4.69 17.41 -5.08
N GLN A 70 -4.45 16.25 -4.45
CA GLN A 70 -4.65 16.02 -3.04
C GLN A 70 -3.48 16.59 -2.24
N LYS A 71 -3.80 17.26 -1.13
CA LYS A 71 -2.79 17.70 -0.17
C LYS A 71 -1.98 16.48 0.30
N LEU A 72 -0.66 16.64 0.38
CA LEU A 72 0.27 15.61 0.86
C LEU A 72 -0.20 14.96 2.17
N THR A 73 -0.75 15.76 3.09
CA THR A 73 -1.29 15.30 4.37
C THR A 73 -2.42 14.26 4.22
N LEU A 74 -3.29 14.41 3.22
CA LEU A 74 -4.38 13.46 2.98
C LEU A 74 -3.85 12.14 2.42
N VAL A 75 -2.89 12.22 1.50
CA VAL A 75 -2.19 11.05 0.97
C VAL A 75 -1.43 10.32 2.07
N ALA A 76 -0.72 11.06 2.92
CA ALA A 76 0.00 10.53 4.08
C ALA A 76 -0.95 9.81 5.04
N GLN A 77 -2.04 10.45 5.45
CA GLN A 77 -3.04 9.85 6.32
C GLN A 77 -3.60 8.56 5.70
N TYR A 78 -3.92 8.60 4.41
CA TYR A 78 -4.43 7.43 3.70
C TYR A 78 -3.43 6.26 3.71
N LEU A 79 -2.16 6.52 3.45
CA LEU A 79 -1.13 5.49 3.46
C LEU A 79 -0.87 4.97 4.87
N ILE A 80 -0.92 5.84 5.90
CA ILE A 80 -0.87 5.43 7.30
C ILE A 80 -2.01 4.46 7.62
N ASP A 81 -3.24 4.79 7.25
CA ASP A 81 -4.43 3.98 7.57
C ASP A 81 -4.41 2.58 6.93
N ILE A 82 -3.67 2.38 5.83
CA ILE A 82 -3.61 1.09 5.14
C ILE A 82 -2.29 0.33 5.40
N LEU A 83 -1.18 1.03 5.60
CA LEU A 83 0.17 0.46 5.71
C LEU A 83 0.68 0.38 7.15
N CYS A 84 -0.03 0.94 8.14
CA CYS A 84 0.38 0.89 9.54
C CYS A 84 -0.61 0.07 10.39
N PRO A 85 -0.16 -0.98 11.10
CA PRO A 85 1.07 -1.75 10.93
C PRO A 85 0.88 -2.79 9.79
N PRO A 86 1.75 -2.80 8.76
CA PRO A 86 3.09 -3.43 8.79
C PRO A 86 4.33 -2.52 8.63
N LEU A 87 4.20 -1.26 8.22
CA LEU A 87 5.32 -0.35 7.95
C LEU A 87 5.47 0.68 9.06
N LYS A 88 6.72 1.10 9.31
CA LYS A 88 7.03 2.23 10.19
C LYS A 88 6.57 3.54 9.55
N LEU A 89 6.20 4.51 10.38
CA LEU A 89 5.77 5.83 9.92
C LEU A 89 6.82 6.49 9.01
N GLN A 90 8.11 6.32 9.30
CA GLN A 90 9.20 6.89 8.50
C GLN A 90 9.21 6.35 7.06
N GLU A 91 8.98 5.05 6.88
CA GLU A 91 8.90 4.40 5.57
C GLU A 91 7.70 4.93 4.77
N ILE A 92 6.55 5.06 5.44
CA ILE A 92 5.34 5.62 4.84
C ILE A 92 5.57 7.07 4.40
N LEU A 93 6.15 7.90 5.27
CA LEU A 93 6.47 9.30 4.94
C LEU A 93 7.49 9.41 3.81
N ALA A 94 8.43 8.46 3.70
CA ALA A 94 9.36 8.41 2.59
C ALA A 94 8.67 8.10 1.27
N LEU A 95 7.69 7.20 1.25
CA LEU A 95 6.87 6.90 0.07
C LEU A 95 6.02 8.09 -0.38
N VAL A 96 5.46 8.87 0.55
CA VAL A 96 4.54 9.97 0.20
C VAL A 96 5.26 11.23 -0.25
N SER A 97 6.51 11.42 0.18
CA SER A 97 7.24 12.67 0.02
C SER A 97 7.45 13.05 -1.46
N ASN A 98 7.57 14.35 -1.73
CA ASN A 98 7.78 14.87 -3.08
C ASN A 98 9.23 14.83 -3.54
N GLY A 99 9.42 14.76 -4.86
CA GLY A 99 10.72 14.80 -5.52
C GLY A 99 11.36 13.42 -5.71
N PRO A 100 12.33 13.32 -6.64
CA PRO A 100 13.06 12.09 -6.86
C PRO A 100 13.93 11.75 -5.65
N TYR A 101 14.09 10.45 -5.38
CA TYR A 101 14.87 9.95 -4.26
C TYR A 101 15.33 8.52 -4.54
N CYS A 102 16.48 8.16 -4.00
CA CYS A 102 16.98 6.79 -3.95
C CYS A 102 17.86 6.67 -2.71
N GLY A 103 17.52 5.76 -1.79
CA GLY A 103 18.27 5.57 -0.56
C GLY A 103 17.67 4.47 0.30
N SER A 104 18.40 4.05 1.34
CA SER A 104 17.90 3.07 2.30
C SER A 104 17.30 3.76 3.53
N ILE A 105 16.19 3.22 4.02
CA ILE A 105 15.52 3.62 5.26
C ILE A 105 15.21 2.33 6.01
N ASP A 106 15.79 2.19 7.20
CA ASP A 106 15.53 1.05 8.10
C ASP A 106 15.76 -0.34 7.44
N GLY A 107 16.77 -0.44 6.57
CA GLY A 107 17.11 -1.67 5.85
C GLY A 107 16.29 -1.89 4.57
N ALA A 108 15.24 -1.13 4.33
CA ALA A 108 14.50 -1.15 3.07
C ALA A 108 15.11 -0.15 2.06
N LEU A 109 15.19 -0.54 0.78
CA LEU A 109 15.52 0.38 -0.31
C LEU A 109 14.26 1.16 -0.70
N VAL A 110 14.33 2.49 -0.65
CA VAL A 110 13.25 3.38 -1.07
C VAL A 110 13.69 4.21 -2.26
N PHE A 111 12.88 4.21 -3.31
CA PHE A 111 13.08 5.10 -4.45
C PHE A 111 11.80 5.78 -4.89
N ARG A 112 11.94 7.00 -5.39
CA ARG A 112 10.88 7.84 -5.93
C ARG A 112 11.33 8.35 -7.28
N VAL A 113 10.52 8.12 -8.30
CA VAL A 113 10.77 8.60 -9.65
C VAL A 113 9.52 9.25 -10.22
N ASN A 114 9.75 10.23 -11.07
CA ASN A 114 8.73 10.97 -11.77
C ASN A 114 8.85 10.63 -13.26
N SER A 115 7.73 10.31 -13.91
CA SER A 115 7.69 10.24 -15.38
C SER A 115 6.91 11.43 -15.94
N ALA A 116 7.36 11.90 -17.10
CA ALA A 116 6.58 12.84 -17.89
C ALA A 116 5.23 12.19 -18.19
N GLY A 117 4.13 12.88 -17.88
CA GLY A 117 2.82 12.46 -18.32
C GLY A 117 2.68 12.59 -19.84
N PRO A 118 1.51 12.20 -20.38
CA PRO A 118 1.19 12.42 -21.78
C PRO A 118 1.47 13.88 -22.17
N THR A 119 2.03 14.10 -23.36
CA THR A 119 2.39 15.43 -23.90
C THR A 119 1.22 16.42 -23.94
N THR A 120 -0.01 15.92 -23.84
CA THR A 120 -1.26 16.70 -23.77
C THR A 120 -1.61 17.20 -22.36
N SER A 121 -0.78 16.93 -21.34
CA SER A 121 -1.04 17.31 -19.95
C SER A 121 0.21 17.77 -19.22
N HIS A 122 0.07 18.71 -18.29
CA HIS A 122 1.12 19.07 -17.32
C HIS A 122 1.21 18.07 -16.14
N PHE A 123 0.62 16.89 -16.30
CA PHE A 123 0.60 15.87 -15.26
C PHE A 123 1.93 15.12 -15.22
N THR A 124 2.45 14.86 -14.03
CA THR A 124 3.65 14.03 -13.83
C THR A 124 3.20 12.77 -13.11
N HIS A 125 3.42 11.60 -13.70
CA HIS A 125 3.14 10.35 -13.00
C HIS A 125 4.21 10.15 -11.93
N LYS A 126 3.79 10.02 -10.68
CA LYS A 126 4.72 9.77 -9.58
C LYS A 126 4.64 8.31 -9.23
N ILE A 127 5.79 7.67 -9.07
CA ILE A 127 5.88 6.34 -8.50
C ILE A 127 6.93 6.32 -7.40
N ALA A 128 6.53 5.81 -6.25
CA ALA A 128 7.40 5.52 -5.12
C ALA A 128 7.38 4.02 -4.88
N ALA A 129 8.51 3.46 -4.48
CA ALA A 129 8.58 2.07 -4.06
C ALA A 129 9.49 1.91 -2.86
N LEU A 130 9.12 0.97 -2.01
CA LEU A 130 9.89 0.44 -0.90
C LEU A 130 10.13 -1.05 -1.20
N VAL A 131 11.38 -1.47 -1.07
CA VAL A 131 11.84 -2.82 -1.41
C VAL A 131 12.64 -3.39 -0.24
N THR A 132 12.24 -4.57 0.20
CA THR A 132 12.99 -5.42 1.14
C THR A 132 13.30 -6.76 0.46
N ASP A 133 13.99 -7.65 1.16
CA ASP A 133 14.38 -8.96 0.61
C ASP A 133 13.18 -9.83 0.20
N ASP A 134 12.04 -9.62 0.84
CA ASP A 134 10.84 -10.45 0.75
C ASP A 134 9.61 -9.72 0.16
N ARG A 135 9.66 -8.39 0.00
CA ARG A 135 8.51 -7.64 -0.54
C ARG A 135 8.86 -6.35 -1.27
N VAL A 136 7.93 -5.96 -2.13
CA VAL A 136 7.86 -4.63 -2.77
C VAL A 136 6.54 -3.98 -2.43
N ILE A 137 6.58 -2.74 -1.98
CA ILE A 137 5.40 -1.88 -1.81
C ILE A 137 5.59 -0.69 -2.73
N SER A 138 4.69 -0.54 -3.70
CA SER A 138 4.72 0.55 -4.68
C SER A 138 3.47 1.42 -4.54
N VAL A 139 3.66 2.72 -4.71
CA VAL A 139 2.62 3.73 -4.67
C VAL A 139 2.69 4.55 -5.94
N SER A 140 1.56 4.66 -6.66
CA SER A 140 1.43 5.57 -7.81
C SER A 140 0.44 6.69 -7.52
N GLY A 141 0.65 7.87 -8.12
CA GLY A 141 -0.21 9.04 -7.95
C GLY A 141 -0.18 9.99 -9.15
#